data_AF-A0A945ZQ38-F1
#
_entry.id   AF-A0A945ZQ38-F1
#
_cell.length_a   1.000
_cell.length_b   1.000
_cell.length_c   1.000
_cell.angle_alpha   90.00
_cell.angle_beta   90.00
_cell.angle_gamma   90.00
#
_symmetry.space_group_name_H-M   'P 1'
#
loop_
_entity.id
_entity.type
_entity.pdbx_description
1 polymer ?
#
loop_
_entity_poly.entity_id
_entity_poly.type
_entity_poly.pdbx_seq_one_letter_code
_entity_poly.pdbx_strand_id
1 'polypeptide(L)'
;MNRNHSNRRQRIDRPRVIGTLAERAALIGCASRVLDAMAKSGQFDENDLRSLDSVILGFLREPEPRLLGFCSYAHNHRTASNAGERTWRILVKRSLIHVQDGELAATLYHEFLHGILGYDEGHGALFQQYEGLWGAIERGVTS
;
A
#
# COMPACT_ATOMS: atom_id res chain seq x y z
N MET A 1 -4.27 24.84 41.81
CA MET A 1 -3.42 24.92 40.60
C MET A 1 -3.25 23.50 40.04
N ASN A 2 -4.08 23.09 39.08
CA ASN A 2 -4.00 21.75 38.48
C ASN A 2 -2.99 21.76 37.32
N ARG A 3 -1.87 21.05 37.48
CA ARG A 3 -0.92 20.79 36.39
C ARG A 3 -1.38 19.55 35.62
N ASN A 4 -2.12 19.74 34.54
CA ASN A 4 -2.37 18.71 33.53
C ASN A 4 -1.05 18.43 32.79
N HIS A 5 -0.28 17.44 33.24
CA HIS A 5 0.80 16.86 32.44
C HIS A 5 0.16 16.01 31.34
N SER A 6 -0.09 16.66 30.20
CA SER A 6 -0.40 15.96 28.96
C SER A 6 0.80 15.08 28.60
N ASN A 7 0.61 13.76 28.65
CA ASN A 7 1.52 12.76 28.10
C ASN A 7 1.56 12.87 26.57
N ARG A 8 2.05 14.00 26.03
CA ARG A 8 2.49 14.08 24.64
C ARG A 8 3.79 13.32 24.55
N ARG A 9 3.72 12.01 24.24
CA ARG A 9 4.86 11.27 23.69
C ARG A 9 5.43 12.12 22.56
N GLN A 10 6.60 12.73 22.77
CA GLN A 10 7.32 13.43 21.70
C GLN A 10 7.52 12.42 20.58
N ARG A 11 6.87 12.66 19.44
CA ARG A 11 7.08 11.89 18.23
C ARG A 11 8.51 12.18 17.79
N ILE A 12 9.42 11.23 18.05
CA ILE A 12 10.80 11.33 17.58
C ILE A 12 10.75 11.38 16.06
N ASP A 13 11.10 12.53 15.47
CA ASP A 13 11.11 12.69 14.02
C ASP A 13 12.29 11.91 13.44
N ARG A 14 12.00 10.71 12.93
CA ARG A 14 12.99 9.86 12.28
C ARG A 14 13.23 10.32 10.84
N PRO A 15 14.47 10.27 10.32
CA PRO A 15 14.75 10.67 8.95
C PRO A 15 13.93 9.84 7.95
N ARG A 16 13.53 10.46 6.85
CA ARG A 16 12.83 9.77 5.75
C ARG A 16 13.82 8.89 4.99
N VAL A 17 13.42 7.66 4.70
CA VAL A 17 14.18 6.75 3.85
C VAL A 17 13.70 6.94 2.41
N ILE A 18 14.57 7.48 1.55
CA ILE A 18 14.26 7.70 0.12
C ILE A 18 14.61 6.45 -0.71
N GLY A 19 15.59 5.66 -0.24
CA GLY A 19 16.18 4.56 -0.99
C GLY A 19 17.06 5.02 -2.17
N THR A 20 17.80 4.09 -2.75
CA THR A 20 18.62 4.32 -3.95
C THR A 20 17.75 4.41 -5.20
N LEU A 21 18.32 4.86 -6.32
CA LEU A 21 17.60 4.85 -7.61
C LEU A 21 17.15 3.43 -7.99
N ALA A 22 18.03 2.44 -7.81
CA ALA A 22 17.73 1.05 -8.12
C ALA A 22 16.58 0.50 -7.26
N GLU A 23 16.56 0.83 -5.96
CA GLU A 23 15.48 0.40 -5.07
C GLU A 23 14.13 1.02 -5.43
N ARG A 24 14.13 2.31 -5.78
CA ARG A 24 12.90 3.00 -6.22
C ARG A 24 12.40 2.44 -7.55
N ALA A 25 13.31 2.16 -8.50
CA ALA A 25 12.95 1.55 -9.77
C ALA A 25 12.38 0.14 -9.58
N ALA A 26 12.98 -0.67 -8.68
CA ALA A 26 12.48 -1.99 -8.34
C ALA A 26 11.09 -1.94 -7.68
N LEU A 27 10.87 -0.99 -6.76
CA LEU A 27 9.56 -0.77 -6.14
C LEU A 27 8.49 -0.44 -7.17
N ILE A 28 8.75 0.55 -8.03
CA ILE A 28 7.83 0.97 -9.10
C ILE A 28 7.55 -0.19 -10.05
N GLY A 29 8.60 -0.89 -10.52
CA GLY A 29 8.45 -2.04 -11.41
C GLY A 29 7.67 -3.19 -10.79
N CYS A 30 7.80 -3.42 -9.47
CA CYS A 30 6.97 -4.40 -8.77
C CYS A 30 5.51 -3.96 -8.68
N ALA A 31 5.26 -2.69 -8.35
CA ALA A 31 3.93 -2.12 -8.27
C ALA A 31 3.19 -2.21 -9.62
N SER A 32 3.84 -1.84 -10.73
CA SER A 32 3.27 -1.97 -12.06
C SER A 32 2.90 -3.42 -12.39
N ARG A 33 3.75 -4.40 -12.05
CA ARG A 33 3.42 -5.83 -12.25
C ARG A 33 2.22 -6.28 -11.43
N VAL A 34 2.08 -5.80 -10.20
CA VAL A 34 0.91 -6.11 -9.35
C VAL A 34 -0.36 -5.53 -9.96
N LEU A 35 -0.35 -4.25 -10.36
CA LEU A 35 -1.50 -3.61 -11.01
C LEU A 35 -1.87 -4.31 -12.33
N ASP A 36 -0.90 -4.71 -13.14
CA ASP A 36 -1.13 -5.48 -14.37
C ASP A 36 -1.78 -6.84 -14.07
N ALA A 37 -1.34 -7.53 -13.01
CA ALA A 37 -1.92 -8.80 -12.60
C ALA A 37 -3.36 -8.61 -12.08
N MET A 38 -3.61 -7.57 -11.28
CA MET A 38 -4.94 -7.19 -10.83
C MET A 38 -5.86 -6.91 -12.02
N ALA A 39 -5.40 -6.13 -13.00
CA ALA A 39 -6.17 -5.82 -14.20
C ALA A 39 -6.54 -7.09 -14.99
N LYS A 40 -5.57 -7.99 -15.21
CA LYS A 40 -5.79 -9.26 -15.92
C LYS A 40 -6.76 -10.20 -15.20
N SER A 41 -6.91 -10.08 -13.88
CA SER A 41 -7.83 -10.92 -13.11
C SER A 41 -9.31 -10.64 -13.40
N GLY A 42 -9.63 -9.45 -13.93
CA GLY A 42 -11.00 -9.02 -14.19
C GLY A 42 -11.85 -8.77 -12.94
N GLN A 43 -11.24 -8.81 -11.74
CA GLN A 43 -11.95 -8.68 -10.46
C GLN A 43 -12.12 -7.23 -9.99
N PHE A 44 -11.36 -6.29 -10.56
CA PHE A 44 -11.27 -4.91 -10.09
C PHE A 44 -11.74 -3.93 -11.17
N ASP A 45 -12.31 -2.82 -10.72
CA ASP A 45 -12.71 -1.73 -11.59
C ASP A 45 -11.48 -1.09 -12.26
N GLU A 46 -11.55 -0.89 -13.57
CA GLU A 46 -10.42 -0.39 -14.36
C GLU A 46 -10.07 1.07 -14.02
N ASN A 47 -11.07 1.89 -13.66
CA ASN A 47 -10.83 3.28 -13.28
C ASN A 47 -10.11 3.35 -11.93
N ASP A 48 -10.47 2.50 -10.97
CA ASP A 48 -9.72 2.36 -9.72
C ASP A 48 -8.28 1.93 -9.97
N LEU A 49 -8.04 0.88 -10.76
CA LEU A 49 -6.68 0.40 -11.05
C LEU A 49 -5.81 1.47 -11.74
N ARG A 50 -6.32 2.12 -12.79
CA ARG A 50 -5.57 3.17 -13.50
C ARG A 50 -5.29 4.37 -12.61
N SER A 51 -6.21 4.73 -11.72
CA SER A 51 -6.01 5.86 -10.82
C SER A 51 -4.86 5.65 -9.82
N LEU A 52 -4.55 4.39 -9.46
CA LEU A 52 -3.47 4.05 -8.53
C LEU A 52 -2.06 4.36 -9.07
N ASP A 53 -1.90 4.56 -10.38
CA ASP A 53 -0.62 4.99 -10.98
C ASP A 53 -0.14 6.36 -10.47
N SER A 54 -1.06 7.17 -9.93
CA SER A 54 -0.77 8.49 -9.35
C SER A 54 -0.30 8.43 -7.89
N VAL A 55 -0.41 7.27 -7.23
CA VAL A 55 -0.08 7.11 -5.81
C VAL A 55 1.41 7.20 -5.59
N ILE A 56 1.82 7.96 -4.56
CA ILE A 56 3.23 8.06 -4.19
C ILE A 56 3.69 6.74 -3.56
N LEU A 57 4.69 6.11 -4.16
CA LEU A 57 5.36 4.93 -3.61
C LEU A 57 6.65 5.32 -2.88
N GLY A 58 6.93 4.69 -1.74
CA GLY A 58 8.17 4.93 -1.01
C GLY A 58 8.45 3.93 0.09
N PHE A 59 9.37 4.28 0.99
CA PHE A 59 9.82 3.40 2.07
C PHE A 59 9.34 3.87 3.45
N LEU A 60 9.06 2.90 4.31
CA LEU A 60 8.83 3.11 5.73
C LEU A 60 10.09 3.69 6.39
N ARG A 61 9.89 4.49 7.45
CA ARG A 61 11.01 5.05 8.22
C ARG A 61 11.66 3.96 9.07
N GLU A 62 12.98 3.88 9.06
CA GLU A 62 13.70 2.85 9.81
C GLU A 62 14.04 3.29 11.25
N PRO A 63 14.17 2.33 12.19
CA PRO A 63 13.79 0.93 12.05
C PRO A 63 12.27 0.77 12.08
N GLU A 64 11.73 -0.05 11.16
CA GLU A 64 10.31 -0.44 11.14
C GLU A 64 10.18 -1.94 11.40
N PRO A 65 10.04 -2.35 12.67
CA PRO A 65 10.06 -3.76 13.03
C PRO A 65 8.72 -4.46 12.82
N ARG A 66 7.61 -3.74 12.65
CA ARG A 66 6.26 -4.31 12.77
C ARG A 66 5.45 -4.30 11.47
N LEU A 67 5.70 -3.35 10.58
CA LEU A 67 4.93 -3.19 9.35
C LEU A 67 5.75 -3.60 8.14
N LEU A 68 5.07 -4.27 7.20
CA LEU A 68 5.60 -4.58 5.87
C LEU A 68 5.19 -3.51 4.86
N GLY A 69 3.96 -3.01 4.98
CA GLY A 69 3.37 -1.96 4.17
C GLY A 69 2.59 -0.95 5.02
N PHE A 70 2.23 0.18 4.39
CA PHE A 70 1.33 1.17 4.95
C PHE A 70 0.74 2.07 3.85
N CYS A 71 -0.57 2.06 3.74
CA CYS A 71 -1.37 2.98 2.95
C CYS A 71 -1.78 4.22 3.77
N SER A 72 -1.55 5.42 3.24
CA SER A 72 -2.10 6.68 3.77
C SER A 72 -3.21 7.20 2.87
N TYR A 73 -4.32 7.60 3.46
CA TYR A 73 -5.43 8.23 2.75
C TYR A 73 -5.22 9.73 2.51
N ALA A 74 -5.75 10.23 1.39
CA ALA A 74 -5.83 11.66 1.10
C ALA A 74 -6.80 12.35 2.08
N HIS A 75 -6.70 13.68 2.20
CA HIS A 75 -7.57 14.43 3.11
C HIS A 75 -9.06 14.28 2.78
N ASN A 76 -9.38 14.24 1.48
CA ASN A 76 -10.72 14.10 0.91
C ASN A 76 -11.10 12.66 0.55
N HIS A 77 -10.44 11.64 1.11
CA HIS A 77 -10.65 10.23 0.76
C HIS A 77 -12.12 9.76 0.84
N ARG A 78 -12.93 10.35 1.72
CA ARG A 78 -14.35 10.00 1.90
C ARG A 78 -15.25 10.44 0.73
N THR A 79 -14.79 11.40 -0.07
CA THR A 79 -15.51 11.92 -1.24
C THR A 79 -14.74 11.66 -2.53
N ALA A 80 -13.66 10.88 -2.46
CA ALA A 80 -12.85 10.53 -3.62
C ALA A 80 -13.64 9.62 -4.57
N SER A 81 -13.51 9.87 -5.87
CA SER A 81 -14.26 9.15 -6.90
C SER A 81 -13.61 7.82 -7.30
N ASN A 82 -12.33 7.64 -6.97
CA ASN A 82 -11.52 6.48 -7.32
C ASN A 82 -10.41 6.23 -6.29
N ALA A 83 -9.76 5.06 -6.38
CA ALA A 83 -8.73 4.58 -5.47
C ALA A 83 -7.48 5.49 -5.39
N GLY A 84 -7.05 6.06 -6.52
CA GLY A 84 -5.91 6.97 -6.61
C GLY A 84 -6.15 8.28 -5.87
N GLU A 85 -7.30 8.92 -6.10
CA GLU A 85 -7.71 10.11 -5.36
C GLU A 85 -7.88 9.83 -3.86
N ARG A 86 -8.30 8.62 -3.52
CA ARG A 86 -8.47 8.18 -2.13
C ARG A 86 -7.12 8.00 -1.43
N THR A 87 -6.08 7.64 -2.17
CA THR A 87 -4.79 7.18 -1.64
C THR A 87 -3.71 8.24 -1.83
N TRP A 88 -3.17 8.75 -0.73
CA TRP A 88 -2.07 9.70 -0.78
C TRP A 88 -0.73 9.03 -1.10
N ARG A 89 -0.39 7.94 -0.39
CA ARG A 89 0.86 7.22 -0.58
C ARG A 89 0.80 5.80 -0.04
N ILE A 90 1.61 4.93 -0.60
CA ILE A 90 1.91 3.60 -0.09
C ILE A 90 3.40 3.53 0.25
N LEU A 91 3.72 3.10 1.47
CA LEU A 91 5.07 2.94 1.96
C LEU A 91 5.33 1.47 2.28
N VAL A 92 6.46 0.92 1.83
CA VAL A 92 6.84 -0.47 2.12
C VAL A 92 8.13 -0.55 2.92
N LYS A 93 8.33 -1.67 3.60
CA LYS A 93 9.57 -1.97 4.31
C LYS A 93 10.69 -2.17 3.29
N ARG A 94 11.72 -1.33 3.34
CA ARG A 94 12.81 -1.30 2.35
C ARG A 94 13.50 -2.66 2.16
N SER A 95 13.64 -3.45 3.22
CA SER A 95 14.26 -4.77 3.13
C SER A 95 13.57 -5.72 2.16
N LEU A 96 12.27 -5.55 1.90
CA LEU A 96 11.51 -6.36 0.94
C LEU A 96 12.01 -6.21 -0.49
N ILE A 97 12.68 -5.10 -0.82
CA ILE A 97 13.28 -4.89 -2.15
C ILE A 97 14.42 -5.87 -2.42
N HIS A 98 15.09 -6.35 -1.37
CA HIS A 98 16.27 -7.18 -1.49
C HIS A 98 15.96 -8.68 -1.43
N VAL A 99 14.70 -9.05 -1.21
CA VAL A 99 14.25 -10.43 -1.13
C VAL A 99 13.35 -10.73 -2.32
N GLN A 100 13.60 -11.85 -3.02
CA GLN A 100 12.87 -12.26 -4.23
C GLN A 100 11.95 -13.46 -3.92
N ASP A 101 11.13 -13.33 -2.88
CA ASP A 101 10.21 -14.37 -2.39
C ASP A 101 8.73 -14.08 -2.68
N GLY A 102 8.43 -12.93 -3.29
CA GLY A 102 7.06 -12.49 -3.59
C GLY A 102 6.44 -11.62 -2.49
N GLU A 103 7.09 -11.47 -1.33
CA GLU A 103 6.52 -10.73 -0.18
C GLU A 103 6.29 -9.25 -0.51
N LEU A 104 7.17 -8.64 -1.31
CA LEU A 104 6.98 -7.27 -1.80
C LEU A 104 5.71 -7.15 -2.65
N ALA A 105 5.45 -8.11 -3.53
CA ALA A 105 4.29 -8.09 -4.42
C ALA A 105 3.00 -8.30 -3.63
N ALA A 106 2.98 -9.28 -2.71
CA ALA A 106 1.86 -9.52 -1.80
C ALA A 106 1.58 -8.28 -0.92
N THR A 107 2.62 -7.63 -0.39
CA THR A 107 2.48 -6.39 0.39
C THR A 107 1.89 -5.27 -0.46
N LEU A 108 2.38 -5.06 -1.68
CA LEU A 108 1.83 -4.01 -2.57
C LEU A 108 0.36 -4.29 -2.92
N TYR A 109 0.01 -5.55 -3.21
CA TYR A 109 -1.36 -5.96 -3.45
C TYR A 109 -2.26 -5.62 -2.26
N HIS A 110 -1.85 -6.00 -1.04
CA HIS A 110 -2.55 -5.68 0.21
C HIS A 110 -2.81 -4.17 0.35
N GLU A 111 -1.79 -3.33 0.13
CA GLU A 111 -1.94 -1.88 0.26
C GLU A 111 -2.79 -1.27 -0.86
N PHE A 112 -2.80 -1.84 -2.07
CA PHE A 112 -3.72 -1.42 -3.12
C PHE A 112 -5.17 -1.77 -2.80
N LEU A 113 -5.44 -2.91 -2.15
CA LEU A 113 -6.78 -3.23 -1.68
C LEU A 113 -7.30 -2.19 -0.68
N HIS A 114 -6.45 -1.69 0.22
CA HIS A 114 -6.83 -0.56 1.08
C HIS A 114 -7.20 0.68 0.27
N GLY A 115 -6.43 0.98 -0.79
CA GLY A 115 -6.76 2.07 -1.70
C GLY A 115 -8.12 1.90 -2.38
N ILE A 116 -8.41 0.70 -2.89
CA ILE A 116 -9.63 0.36 -3.64
C ILE A 116 -10.86 0.31 -2.74
N LEU A 117 -10.79 -0.42 -1.63
CA LEU A 117 -11.93 -0.67 -0.74
C LEU A 117 -12.16 0.48 0.24
N GLY A 118 -11.13 1.29 0.50
CA GLY A 118 -11.19 2.47 1.34
C GLY A 118 -11.08 2.19 2.83
N TYR A 119 -10.97 3.28 3.59
CA TYR A 119 -10.65 3.27 5.02
C TYR A 119 -11.64 2.48 5.88
N ASP A 120 -12.94 2.60 5.59
CA ASP A 120 -13.99 2.05 6.45
C ASP A 120 -14.08 0.51 6.34
N GLU A 121 -13.65 -0.09 5.22
CA GLU A 121 -13.59 -1.54 5.08
C GLU A 121 -12.49 -2.15 5.96
N GLY A 122 -11.33 -1.47 6.07
CA GLY A 122 -10.18 -1.97 6.84
C GLY A 122 -9.75 -3.37 6.35
N HIS A 123 -9.87 -4.36 7.22
CA HIS A 123 -9.65 -5.80 6.93
C HIS A 123 -10.96 -6.60 7.07
N GLY A 124 -12.07 -6.01 6.63
CA GLY A 124 -13.39 -6.61 6.63
C GLY A 124 -13.52 -7.82 5.70
N ALA A 125 -14.75 -8.32 5.56
CA ALA A 125 -15.01 -9.55 4.81
C ALA A 125 -14.64 -9.42 3.33
N LEU A 126 -14.90 -8.25 2.71
CA LEU A 126 -14.59 -8.03 1.31
C LEU A 126 -13.08 -7.91 1.11
N PHE A 127 -12.39 -7.24 2.04
CA PHE A 127 -10.92 -7.20 2.02
C PHE A 127 -10.33 -8.60 2.07
N GLN A 128 -10.73 -9.42 3.04
CA GLN A 128 -10.19 -10.78 3.21
C GLN A 128 -10.47 -11.67 1.99
N GLN A 129 -11.65 -11.51 1.37
CA GLN A 129 -11.99 -12.22 0.15
C GLN A 129 -11.01 -11.87 -0.99
N TYR A 130 -10.80 -10.59 -1.26
CA TYR A 130 -9.87 -10.18 -2.31
C TYR A 130 -8.42 -10.51 -1.95
N GLU A 131 -8.01 -10.33 -0.69
CA GLU A 131 -6.67 -10.68 -0.23
C GLU A 131 -6.34 -12.16 -0.53
N GLY A 132 -7.29 -13.06 -0.28
CA GLY A 132 -7.18 -14.49 -0.57
C GLY A 132 -7.00 -14.85 -2.05
N LEU A 133 -7.32 -13.94 -2.97
CA LEU A 133 -7.15 -14.17 -4.41
C LEU A 133 -5.70 -13.99 -4.87
N TRP A 134 -4.83 -13.35 -4.08
CA TRP A 134 -3.48 -12.96 -4.53
C TRP A 134 -2.72 -14.13 -5.16
N GLY A 135 -2.69 -15.30 -4.52
CA GLY A 135 -1.94 -16.44 -5.04
C GLY A 135 -2.44 -16.92 -6.40
N ALA A 136 -3.74 -16.85 -6.68
CA ALA A 136 -4.29 -17.19 -8.00
C ALA A 136 -3.95 -16.12 -9.04
N ILE A 137 -4.11 -14.85 -8.68
CA ILE A 137 -3.81 -13.68 -9.51
C ILE A 137 -2.33 -13.65 -9.90
N GLU A 138 -1.43 -13.86 -8.95
CA GLU A 138 0.02 -13.89 -9.15
C GLU A 138 0.44 -14.97 -10.15
N ARG A 139 -0.23 -16.14 -10.12
CA ARG A 139 -0.02 -17.24 -11.07
C ARG A 139 -0.70 -17.02 -12.42
N GLY A 140 -1.47 -15.96 -12.59
CA GLY A 140 -2.24 -15.69 -13.81
C GLY A 140 -3.42 -16.65 -14.00
N VAL A 141 -3.92 -17.27 -12.94
CA VAL A 141 -5.12 -18.11 -12.99
C VAL A 141 -6.33 -17.19 -12.87
N THR A 142 -6.98 -16.91 -13.99
CA THR A 142 -8.21 -16.12 -14.05
C THR A 142 -9.43 -17.03 -13.89
N SER A 143 -10.33 -16.68 -12.98
CA SER A 143 -11.63 -17.35 -12.78
C SER A 143 -12.59 -17.10 -13.94
#